data_AF-F2RC77-F1
#
_entry.id   AF-F2RC77-F1
#
_cell.length_a   1.000
_cell.length_b   1.000
_cell.length_c   1.000
_cell.angle_alpha   90.00
_cell.angle_beta   90.00
_cell.angle_gamma   90.00
#
_symmetry.space_group_name_H-M   'P 1'
#
loop_
_entity.id
_entity.type
_entity.pdbx_description
1 polymer ?
#
loop_
_entity_poly.entity_id
_entity_poly.type
_entity_poly.pdbx_seq_one_letter_code
_entity_poly.pdbx_strand_id
1 'polypeptide(L)'
;MPVPPQPAFVPREFGADSVRILSGPGPGPGTLCDVSYVVTVETRLPDGAVVLDPLQQVGTSTLLEHGFDAVEAIEGPDGIEIDVVETIVAVHPGGAILKVFVRAPSLEIAEHAVGSVAADVLERSELLADWVVESSEVKLHIDLTRESLEAADGPDAPPSDLQARRAQHAARSADAVRTAGDGSGARGEGGAADVSGDGEGEGDGGGDGDEGGHGSGDGRTADHRAHIRGLAPRLSSFTPASFHGERVPDGREPDEREPDEETPGRGAEAVELAAGALVYASDVLIDELYDDVQTLADEATTVADCGSELWHLDALPPRYAGTYDELFARRFLVTAIALTTRFTDGSFQRLGCLAEELVLKLLVEQAHATLDLYGLLDPDTAEALDRFADGVYEDRDFEWLYDDSTEDADEDPAFEGPGVTPSTLGGWFTPFGDDRYVHPYAVDETAVSDPGSTPSGHRAADGGS
;
A
#
# COMPACT_ATOMS: atom_id res chain seq x y z
N MET A 1 9.47 -19.19 -58.41
CA MET A 1 10.18 -17.90 -58.30
C MET A 1 10.87 -17.86 -56.95
N PRO A 2 12.15 -17.52 -56.86
CA PRO A 2 12.84 -17.45 -55.56
C PRO A 2 12.48 -16.15 -54.84
N VAL A 3 12.27 -16.26 -53.53
CA VAL A 3 12.02 -15.15 -52.60
C VAL A 3 13.31 -14.34 -52.45
N PRO A 4 13.28 -13.00 -52.53
CA PRO A 4 14.49 -12.19 -52.34
C PRO A 4 14.95 -12.23 -50.87
N PRO A 5 16.27 -12.16 -50.60
CA PRO A 5 16.78 -12.12 -49.23
C PRO A 5 16.41 -10.79 -48.56
N GLN A 6 16.02 -10.85 -47.30
CA GLN A 6 15.77 -9.67 -46.48
C GLN A 6 17.08 -8.92 -46.19
N PRO A 7 17.08 -7.58 -46.13
CA PRO A 7 18.26 -6.80 -45.76
C PRO A 7 18.59 -7.02 -44.28
N ALA A 8 19.87 -7.27 -44.00
CA ALA A 8 20.40 -7.32 -42.65
C ALA A 8 20.25 -5.95 -41.97
N PHE A 9 19.70 -5.96 -40.75
CA PHE A 9 19.66 -4.81 -39.87
C PHE A 9 21.10 -4.46 -39.47
N VAL A 10 21.57 -3.30 -39.91
CA VAL A 10 22.86 -2.74 -39.51
C VAL A 10 22.56 -1.67 -38.46
N PRO A 11 22.95 -1.83 -37.19
CA PRO A 11 22.82 -0.76 -36.21
C PRO A 11 23.65 0.43 -36.69
N ARG A 12 23.02 1.60 -36.83
CA ARG A 12 23.75 2.85 -37.04
C ARG A 12 24.42 3.21 -35.72
N GLU A 13 25.74 3.39 -35.75
CA GLU A 13 26.49 4.02 -34.67
C GLU A 13 25.92 5.43 -34.43
N PHE A 14 25.39 5.65 -33.23
CA PHE A 14 25.01 6.96 -32.75
C PHE A 14 26.29 7.73 -32.39
N GLY A 15 26.49 8.84 -33.11
CA GLY A 15 27.66 9.70 -32.94
C GLY A 15 27.70 10.31 -31.56
N ALA A 16 28.83 10.13 -30.89
CA ALA A 16 29.23 10.91 -29.74
C ALA A 16 29.44 12.37 -30.20
N ASP A 17 28.55 13.28 -29.79
CA ASP A 17 28.95 14.66 -29.53
C ASP A 17 27.92 15.38 -28.65
N SER A 18 28.43 15.89 -27.52
CA SER A 18 27.83 16.86 -26.59
C SER A 18 27.08 16.31 -25.36
N VAL A 19 27.75 15.51 -24.54
CA VAL A 19 27.56 15.51 -23.07
C VAL A 19 28.90 15.90 -22.45
N ARG A 20 28.92 16.97 -21.66
CA ARG A 20 30.16 17.43 -21.00
C ARG A 20 30.44 16.54 -19.80
N ILE A 21 31.47 15.71 -19.92
CA ILE A 21 32.08 14.97 -18.82
C ILE A 21 32.73 15.98 -17.86
N LEU A 22 32.15 16.17 -16.68
CA LEU A 22 32.81 16.81 -15.56
C LEU A 22 33.22 15.74 -14.55
N SER A 23 34.48 15.28 -14.62
CA SER A 23 35.10 14.55 -13.51
C SER A 23 35.43 15.53 -12.39
N GLY A 24 34.72 15.44 -11.26
CA GLY A 24 34.99 16.15 -10.01
C GLY A 24 35.22 15.18 -8.83
N PRO A 25 35.99 15.57 -7.80
CA PRO A 25 36.40 14.68 -6.71
C PRO A 25 35.24 14.39 -5.76
N GLY A 26 35.26 13.21 -5.13
CA GLY A 26 34.19 12.69 -4.26
C GLY A 26 33.73 13.64 -3.14
N PRO A 27 32.55 13.39 -2.56
CA PRO A 27 31.82 14.38 -1.78
C PRO A 27 32.59 14.74 -0.50
N GLY A 28 32.81 16.05 -0.32
CA GLY A 28 33.25 16.63 0.94
C GLY A 28 32.11 16.67 1.97
N PRO A 29 32.41 16.93 3.25
CA PRO A 29 31.43 16.84 4.32
C PRO A 29 30.50 18.06 4.28
N GLY A 30 29.23 17.82 3.94
CA GLY A 30 28.19 18.84 3.95
C GLY A 30 26.93 18.57 3.11
N THR A 31 26.76 17.35 2.56
CA THR A 31 25.58 17.02 1.74
C THR A 31 24.31 17.08 2.58
N LEU A 32 23.36 17.91 2.13
CA LEU A 32 21.98 17.93 2.60
C LEU A 32 21.44 16.49 2.53
N CYS A 33 20.69 16.06 3.54
CA CYS A 33 20.10 14.72 3.55
C CYS A 33 19.13 14.59 2.37
N ASP A 34 19.48 13.84 1.34
CA ASP A 34 18.57 13.56 0.22
C ASP A 34 17.46 12.61 0.69
N VAL A 35 16.21 13.00 0.43
CA VAL A 35 15.01 12.22 0.77
C VAL A 35 14.60 11.40 -0.45
N SER A 36 14.13 10.17 -0.23
CA SER A 36 13.61 9.31 -1.30
C SER A 36 12.18 9.69 -1.65
N TYR A 37 11.88 9.87 -2.93
CA TYR A 37 10.56 10.18 -3.45
C TYR A 37 10.16 9.19 -4.53
N VAL A 38 8.86 8.85 -4.58
CA VAL A 38 8.25 8.10 -5.67
C VAL A 38 7.42 9.06 -6.51
N VAL A 39 7.88 9.33 -7.73
CA VAL A 39 7.17 10.18 -8.68
C VAL A 39 6.36 9.30 -9.62
N THR A 40 5.06 9.55 -9.73
CA THR A 40 4.20 8.93 -10.73
C THR A 40 4.05 9.87 -11.92
N VAL A 41 4.42 9.40 -13.11
CA VAL A 41 4.26 10.13 -14.37
C VAL A 41 3.22 9.42 -15.22
N GLU A 42 2.18 10.14 -15.65
CA GLU A 42 1.22 9.63 -16.62
C GLU A 42 1.55 10.19 -18.00
N THR A 43 1.65 9.31 -18.98
CA THR A 43 1.92 9.65 -20.38
C THR A 43 0.78 9.15 -21.25
N ARG A 44 0.43 9.93 -22.28
CA ARG A 44 -0.75 9.67 -23.10
C ARG A 44 -0.42 9.72 -24.58
N LEU A 45 -1.11 8.88 -25.34
CA LEU A 45 -1.13 8.99 -26.80
C LEU A 45 -1.70 10.34 -27.26
N PRO A 46 -1.23 10.86 -28.40
CA PRO A 46 -1.79 12.08 -28.99
C PRO A 46 -3.28 11.94 -29.32
N ASP A 47 -4.01 13.05 -29.22
CA ASP A 47 -5.45 13.09 -29.45
C ASP A 47 -5.83 12.53 -30.83
N GLY A 48 -6.75 11.55 -30.83
CA GLY A 48 -7.23 10.89 -32.05
C GLY A 48 -6.36 9.73 -32.54
N ALA A 49 -5.31 9.35 -31.81
CA ALA A 49 -4.57 8.13 -32.07
C ALA A 49 -5.41 6.87 -31.79
N VAL A 50 -5.08 5.79 -32.51
CA VAL A 50 -5.66 4.47 -32.23
C VAL A 50 -4.99 3.91 -30.97
N VAL A 51 -5.78 3.35 -30.06
CA VAL A 51 -5.29 2.70 -28.84
C VAL A 51 -4.28 1.59 -29.14
N LEU A 52 -3.32 1.39 -28.24
CA LEU A 52 -2.26 0.41 -28.42
C LEU A 52 -2.79 -1.02 -28.36
N ASP A 53 -2.43 -1.83 -29.35
CA ASP A 53 -2.61 -3.28 -29.30
C ASP A 53 -1.58 -3.95 -28.36
N PRO A 54 -1.76 -5.23 -27.99
CA PRO A 54 -0.87 -5.90 -27.04
C PRO A 54 0.61 -5.96 -27.47
N LEU A 55 0.89 -6.02 -28.77
CA LEU A 55 2.28 -6.03 -29.27
C LEU A 55 2.89 -4.63 -29.19
N GLN A 56 2.10 -3.61 -29.50
CA GLN A 56 2.51 -2.21 -29.36
C GLN A 56 2.75 -1.86 -27.89
N GLN A 57 1.94 -2.37 -26.95
CA GLN A 57 2.15 -2.16 -25.51
C GLN A 57 3.50 -2.70 -25.04
N VAL A 58 3.88 -3.90 -25.47
CA VAL A 58 5.20 -4.49 -25.16
C VAL A 58 6.32 -3.64 -25.76
N GLY A 59 6.20 -3.22 -27.02
CA GLY A 59 7.20 -2.36 -27.66
C GLY A 59 7.36 -1.00 -26.96
N THR A 60 6.26 -0.39 -26.53
CA THR A 60 6.27 0.87 -25.78
C THR A 60 6.94 0.70 -24.42
N SER A 61 6.67 -0.38 -23.68
CA SER A 61 7.33 -0.62 -22.38
C SER A 61 8.85 -0.72 -22.56
N THR A 62 9.31 -1.49 -23.55
CA THR A 62 10.75 -1.62 -23.83
C THR A 62 11.41 -0.29 -24.23
N LEU A 63 10.72 0.56 -24.99
CA LEU A 63 11.26 1.87 -25.37
C LEU A 63 11.37 2.83 -24.19
N LEU A 64 10.39 2.82 -23.30
CA LEU A 64 10.38 3.65 -22.10
C LEU A 64 11.44 3.17 -21.09
N GLU A 65 11.51 1.86 -20.81
CA GLU A 65 12.51 1.26 -19.93
C GLU A 65 13.94 1.59 -20.41
N HIS A 66 14.25 1.32 -21.68
CA HIS A 66 15.55 1.64 -22.24
C HIS A 66 15.84 3.15 -22.27
N GLY A 67 14.79 3.98 -22.41
CA GLY A 67 14.92 5.42 -22.36
C GLY A 67 15.39 5.91 -20.99
N PHE A 68 14.82 5.37 -19.92
CA PHE A 68 15.19 5.69 -18.54
C PHE A 68 16.52 5.05 -18.12
N ASP A 69 16.81 3.81 -18.54
CA ASP A 69 18.11 3.16 -18.27
C ASP A 69 19.30 3.92 -18.88
N ALA A 70 19.07 4.69 -19.94
CA ALA A 70 20.09 5.52 -20.57
C ALA A 70 20.37 6.83 -19.80
N VAL A 71 19.61 7.14 -18.75
CA VAL A 71 19.78 8.33 -17.91
C VAL A 71 20.68 7.99 -16.74
N GLU A 72 21.94 8.44 -16.77
CA GLU A 72 22.90 8.19 -15.68
C GLU A 72 22.60 9.02 -14.41
N ALA A 73 22.08 10.24 -14.57
CA ALA A 73 21.66 11.12 -13.48
C ALA A 73 20.64 12.15 -14.01
N ILE A 74 19.73 12.59 -13.15
CA ILE A 74 18.75 13.62 -13.50
C ILE A 74 19.27 14.97 -13.00
N GLU A 75 19.32 15.98 -13.87
CA GLU A 75 19.66 17.35 -13.45
C GLU A 75 18.39 18.07 -13.01
N GLY A 76 18.27 18.34 -11.71
CA GLY A 76 17.23 19.17 -11.11
C GLY A 76 17.45 20.66 -11.34
N PRO A 77 16.52 21.51 -10.88
CA PRO A 77 16.68 22.96 -10.89
C PRO A 77 18.00 23.37 -10.22
N ASP A 78 18.66 24.38 -10.77
CA ASP A 78 19.95 24.90 -10.30
C ASP A 78 21.17 23.95 -10.43
N GLY A 79 21.05 22.88 -11.23
CA GLY A 79 22.15 21.96 -11.54
C GLY A 79 22.44 20.93 -10.45
N ILE A 80 21.42 20.63 -9.63
CA ILE A 80 21.49 19.60 -8.59
C ILE A 80 21.33 18.24 -9.26
N GLU A 81 22.29 17.34 -9.06
CA GLU A 81 22.15 15.94 -9.51
C GLU A 81 21.16 15.20 -8.60
N ILE A 82 20.22 14.50 -9.23
CA ILE A 82 19.18 13.68 -8.61
C ILE A 82 19.47 12.24 -9.02
N ASP A 83 19.67 11.39 -8.02
CA ASP A 83 19.92 9.97 -8.24
C ASP A 83 18.59 9.25 -8.53
N VAL A 84 18.55 8.53 -9.66
CA VAL A 84 17.47 7.58 -9.95
C VAL A 84 17.83 6.24 -9.33
N VAL A 85 16.94 5.73 -8.48
CA VAL A 85 17.11 4.44 -7.81
C VAL A 85 16.50 3.33 -8.65
N GLU A 86 15.29 3.54 -9.14
CA GLU A 86 14.51 2.54 -9.88
C GLU A 86 13.47 3.22 -10.78
N THR A 87 13.11 2.57 -11.88
CA THR A 87 12.00 2.97 -12.75
C THR A 87 11.13 1.75 -13.07
N ILE A 88 9.83 1.86 -12.83
CA ILE A 88 8.82 0.87 -13.17
C ILE A 88 7.91 1.43 -14.25
N VAL A 89 7.71 0.68 -15.34
CA VAL A 89 6.88 1.09 -16.48
C VAL A 89 5.67 0.17 -16.62
N ALA A 90 4.47 0.75 -16.61
CA ALA A 90 3.22 0.05 -16.87
C ALA A 90 2.49 0.67 -18.08
N VAL A 91 2.34 -0.09 -19.16
CA VAL A 91 1.68 0.39 -20.39
C VAL A 91 0.25 -0.11 -20.47
N HIS A 92 -0.66 0.76 -20.89
CA HIS A 92 -2.07 0.46 -21.11
C HIS A 92 -2.50 0.92 -22.52
N PRO A 93 -3.71 0.56 -23.00
CA PRO A 93 -4.12 0.91 -24.37
C PRO A 93 -4.12 2.43 -24.68
N GLY A 94 -4.21 3.29 -23.67
CA GLY A 94 -4.32 4.74 -23.82
C GLY A 94 -3.04 5.52 -23.51
N GLY A 95 -1.98 4.86 -23.05
CA GLY A 95 -0.82 5.55 -22.49
C GLY A 95 0.12 4.63 -21.71
N ALA A 96 0.94 5.23 -20.85
CA ALA A 96 1.78 4.53 -19.90
C ALA A 96 1.91 5.31 -18.61
N ILE A 97 1.98 4.59 -17.50
CA ILE A 97 2.26 5.11 -16.17
C ILE A 97 3.67 4.69 -15.80
N LEU A 98 4.49 5.66 -15.38
CA LEU A 98 5.84 5.42 -14.89
C LEU A 98 5.88 5.72 -13.39
N LYS A 99 6.47 4.81 -12.60
CA LYS A 99 6.85 5.08 -11.21
C LYS A 99 8.36 5.19 -11.14
N VAL A 100 8.87 6.37 -10.79
CA VAL A 100 10.31 6.65 -10.75
C VAL A 100 10.70 6.96 -9.31
N PHE A 101 11.63 6.18 -8.78
CA PHE A 101 12.17 6.33 -7.44
C PHE A 101 13.43 7.20 -7.54
N VAL A 102 13.42 8.36 -6.88
CA VAL A 102 14.51 9.32 -6.94
C VAL A 102 14.92 9.81 -5.57
N ARG A 103 16.19 10.18 -5.40
CA ARG A 103 16.66 10.92 -4.23
C ARG A 103 16.81 12.39 -4.57
N ALA A 104 16.04 13.22 -3.88
CA ALA A 104 16.02 14.65 -4.14
C ALA A 104 15.97 15.46 -2.83
N PRO A 105 16.37 16.74 -2.88
CA PRO A 105 16.29 17.63 -1.72
C PRO A 105 14.86 18.10 -1.41
N SER A 106 13.91 17.99 -2.35
CA SER A 106 12.50 18.30 -2.12
C SER A 106 11.58 17.58 -3.11
N LEU A 107 10.30 17.45 -2.73
CA LEU A 107 9.23 16.88 -3.55
C LEU A 107 9.05 17.64 -4.86
N GLU A 108 9.00 18.97 -4.82
CA GLU A 108 8.84 19.83 -6.01
C GLU A 108 10.00 19.63 -7.01
N ILE A 109 11.22 19.43 -6.50
CA ILE A 109 12.40 19.15 -7.31
C ILE A 109 12.30 17.75 -7.92
N ALA A 110 11.86 16.74 -7.16
CA ALA A 110 11.64 15.39 -7.67
C ALA A 110 10.58 15.37 -8.80
N GLU A 111 9.41 15.95 -8.58
CA GLU A 111 8.31 16.02 -9.56
C GLU A 111 8.73 16.69 -10.86
N HIS A 112 9.38 17.85 -10.74
CA HIS A 112 9.79 18.63 -11.90
C HIS A 112 10.87 17.90 -12.70
N ALA A 113 11.88 17.36 -12.01
CA ALA A 113 13.02 16.75 -12.67
C ALA A 113 12.64 15.43 -13.35
N VAL A 114 11.85 14.58 -12.68
CA VAL A 114 11.35 13.34 -13.29
C VAL A 114 10.39 13.65 -14.44
N GLY A 115 9.50 14.64 -14.29
CA GLY A 115 8.60 15.05 -15.37
C GLY A 115 9.35 15.55 -16.61
N SER A 116 10.44 16.31 -16.41
CA SER A 116 11.30 16.76 -17.51
C SER A 116 12.00 15.59 -18.19
N VAL A 117 12.53 14.63 -17.42
CA VAL A 117 13.21 13.46 -17.97
C VAL A 117 12.26 12.55 -18.74
N ALA A 118 11.04 12.36 -18.24
CA ALA A 118 10.01 11.63 -18.96
C ALA A 118 9.69 12.28 -20.32
N ALA A 119 9.56 13.61 -20.36
CA ALA A 119 9.35 14.34 -21.60
C ALA A 119 10.54 14.18 -22.58
N ASP A 120 11.77 14.28 -22.07
CA ASP A 120 12.99 14.06 -22.87
C ASP A 120 13.07 12.64 -23.44
N VAL A 121 12.72 11.62 -22.64
CA VAL A 121 12.70 10.22 -23.06
C VAL A 121 11.69 10.01 -24.19
N LEU A 122 10.51 10.61 -24.09
CA LEU A 122 9.50 10.57 -25.15
C LEU A 122 10.02 11.27 -26.43
N GLU A 123 10.60 12.47 -26.32
CA GLU A 123 11.10 13.24 -27.47
C GLU A 123 12.26 12.53 -28.21
N ARG A 124 13.14 11.83 -27.48
CA ARG A 124 14.26 11.08 -28.07
C ARG A 124 13.83 9.84 -28.84
N SER A 125 12.62 9.33 -28.59
CA SER A 125 12.08 8.18 -29.28
C SER A 125 11.27 8.63 -30.50
N GLU A 126 11.73 8.28 -31.71
CA GLU A 126 10.99 8.57 -32.95
C GLU A 126 9.53 8.03 -32.94
N LEU A 127 9.26 6.99 -32.13
CA LEU A 127 7.95 6.36 -32.04
C LEU A 127 7.05 6.95 -30.95
N LEU A 128 7.63 7.67 -29.98
CA LEU A 128 6.91 8.24 -28.84
C LEU A 128 6.95 9.78 -28.79
N ALA A 129 7.63 10.43 -29.73
CA ALA A 129 7.82 11.89 -29.72
C ALA A 129 6.52 12.72 -29.77
N ASP A 130 5.42 12.15 -30.25
CA ASP A 130 4.10 12.79 -30.27
C ASP A 130 3.27 12.53 -28.99
N TRP A 131 3.79 11.76 -28.03
CA TRP A 131 3.16 11.53 -26.74
C TRP A 131 3.37 12.71 -25.80
N VAL A 132 2.44 12.89 -24.87
CA VAL A 132 2.49 13.98 -23.88
C VAL A 132 2.52 13.42 -22.47
N VAL A 133 3.25 14.10 -21.59
CA VAL A 133 3.14 13.92 -20.15
C VAL A 133 1.87 14.63 -19.69
N GLU A 134 0.90 13.89 -19.18
CA GLU A 134 -0.38 14.41 -18.68
C GLU A 134 -0.25 14.93 -17.23
N SER A 135 0.50 14.20 -16.40
CA SER A 135 0.79 14.57 -15.02
C SER A 135 2.16 14.03 -14.58
N SER A 136 2.78 14.71 -13.62
CA SER A 136 3.98 14.27 -12.91
C SER A 136 3.81 14.70 -11.46
N GLU A 137 3.46 13.74 -10.60
CA GLU A 137 3.06 14.00 -9.22
C GLU A 137 3.76 13.01 -8.28
N VAL A 138 4.27 13.50 -7.16
CA VAL A 138 4.73 12.65 -6.06
C VAL A 138 3.50 12.25 -5.27
N LYS A 139 3.15 10.97 -5.36
CA LYS A 139 2.15 10.38 -4.47
C LYS A 139 2.81 10.22 -3.11
N LEU A 140 2.57 11.19 -2.23
CA LEU A 140 2.99 11.12 -0.83
C LEU A 140 2.34 9.88 -0.20
N HIS A 141 3.17 8.90 0.14
CA HIS A 141 2.80 7.89 1.12
C HIS A 141 2.45 8.64 2.42
N ILE A 142 1.23 8.44 2.89
CA ILE A 142 0.65 9.13 4.05
C ILE A 142 1.54 8.92 5.29
N ASP A 143 2.28 7.82 5.35
CA ASP A 143 3.08 7.42 6.51
C ASP A 143 4.38 8.22 6.67
N LEU A 144 5.11 8.49 5.58
CA LEU A 144 6.29 9.38 5.60
C LEU A 144 5.90 10.85 5.84
N THR A 145 4.70 11.23 5.37
CA THR A 145 4.15 12.56 5.66
C THR A 145 3.79 12.69 7.13
N ARG A 146 3.26 11.62 7.75
CA ARG A 146 2.96 11.54 9.17
C ARG A 146 4.24 11.58 10.02
N GLU A 147 5.25 10.79 9.69
CA GLU A 147 6.56 10.81 10.38
C GLU A 147 7.24 12.17 10.28
N SER A 148 7.19 12.81 9.10
CA SER A 148 7.73 14.16 8.89
C SER A 148 6.90 15.26 9.59
N LEU A 149 5.60 15.05 9.81
CA LEU A 149 4.74 15.93 10.63
C LEU A 149 5.03 15.76 12.13
N GLU A 150 5.16 14.51 12.59
CA GLU A 150 5.45 14.16 13.98
C GLU A 150 6.85 14.65 14.39
N ALA A 151 7.82 14.61 13.48
CA ALA A 151 9.13 15.22 13.67
C ALA A 151 9.08 16.76 13.79
N ALA A 152 8.08 17.40 13.17
CA ALA A 152 7.88 18.85 13.23
C ALA A 152 7.19 19.31 14.54
N ASP A 153 6.56 18.39 15.28
CA ASP A 153 5.93 18.62 16.60
C ASP A 153 6.87 18.33 17.81
N GLY A 154 8.17 18.14 17.54
CA GLY A 154 9.20 17.94 18.56
C GLY A 154 9.47 19.17 19.46
N PRO A 155 10.41 19.10 20.41
CA PRO A 155 10.69 20.17 21.40
C PRO A 155 11.13 21.51 20.80
N ASP A 156 11.47 21.53 19.51
CA ASP A 156 11.81 22.73 18.73
C ASP A 156 10.61 23.26 17.89
N ALA A 157 9.41 22.68 18.05
CA ALA A 157 8.20 23.08 17.35
C ALA A 157 7.82 24.54 17.67
N PRO A 158 7.46 25.36 16.66
CA PRO A 158 7.00 26.72 16.89
C PRO A 158 5.75 26.73 17.79
N PRO A 159 5.59 27.71 18.68
CA PRO A 159 4.38 27.82 19.50
C PRO A 159 3.12 27.83 18.62
N SER A 160 2.12 27.04 19.00
CA SER A 160 0.82 26.97 18.30
C SER A 160 0.03 28.29 18.35
N ASP A 161 0.37 29.18 19.29
CA ASP A 161 -0.13 30.55 19.34
C ASP A 161 0.49 31.42 18.23
N LEU A 162 -0.36 31.89 17.31
CA LEU A 162 0.01 32.78 16.21
C LEU A 162 0.67 34.08 16.67
N GLN A 163 0.29 34.63 17.83
CA GLN A 163 0.91 35.84 18.38
C GLN A 163 2.31 35.56 18.91
N ALA A 164 2.50 34.49 19.69
CA ALA A 164 3.81 34.05 20.16
C ALA A 164 4.76 33.76 18.98
N ARG A 165 4.26 33.11 17.92
CA ARG A 165 5.02 32.80 16.71
C ARG A 165 5.45 34.07 15.97
N ARG A 166 4.55 35.05 15.80
CA ARG A 166 4.88 36.37 15.23
C ARG A 166 5.91 37.14 16.08
N ALA A 167 5.80 37.08 17.40
CA ALA A 167 6.74 37.74 18.32
C ALA A 167 8.14 37.10 18.25
N GLN A 168 8.24 35.78 18.15
CA GLN A 168 9.51 35.06 17.95
C GLN A 168 10.15 35.39 16.60
N HIS A 169 9.39 35.43 15.51
CA HIS A 169 9.92 35.84 14.21
C HIS A 169 10.39 37.31 14.20
N ALA A 170 9.69 38.21 14.88
CA ALA A 170 10.11 39.61 15.04
C ALA A 170 11.40 39.74 15.88
N ALA A 171 11.54 38.94 16.94
CA ALA A 171 12.74 38.92 17.78
C ALA A 171 13.95 38.29 17.08
N ARG A 172 13.78 37.18 16.35
CA ARG A 172 14.84 36.55 15.54
C ARG A 172 15.32 37.46 14.42
N SER A 173 14.40 38.19 13.80
CA SER A 173 14.73 39.20 12.78
C SER A 173 15.49 40.39 13.37
N ALA A 174 15.15 40.81 14.60
CA ALA A 174 15.89 41.87 15.30
C ALA A 174 17.31 41.45 15.73
N ASP A 175 17.51 40.19 16.12
CA ASP A 175 18.84 39.64 16.45
C ASP A 175 19.71 39.39 15.21
N ALA A 176 19.11 38.95 14.10
CA ALA A 176 19.80 38.86 12.81
C ALA A 176 20.26 40.23 12.30
N VAL A 177 19.47 41.29 12.52
CA VAL A 177 19.84 42.67 12.17
C VAL A 177 20.92 43.24 13.10
N ARG A 178 20.94 42.85 14.39
CA ARG A 178 22.00 43.26 15.34
C ARG A 178 23.33 42.55 15.10
N THR A 179 23.30 41.28 14.73
CA THR A 179 24.50 40.49 14.42
C THR A 179 25.11 40.84 13.06
N ALA A 180 24.31 41.34 12.11
CA ALA A 180 24.78 41.89 10.84
C ALA A 180 25.31 43.33 10.94
N GLY A 181 25.07 44.03 12.07
CA GLY A 181 25.36 45.46 12.22
C GLY A 181 26.71 45.84 12.83
N ASP A 182 27.46 44.90 13.44
CA ASP A 182 28.70 45.21 14.20
C ASP A 182 30.00 45.03 13.38
N GLY A 183 29.92 45.22 12.06
CA GLY A 183 31.00 44.86 11.14
C GLY A 183 31.21 45.80 9.96
N SER A 184 31.18 47.13 10.13
CA SER A 184 31.98 48.06 9.29
C SER A 184 31.82 49.51 9.75
N GLY A 185 32.95 50.14 10.09
CA GLY A 185 33.00 51.53 10.53
C GLY A 185 32.98 52.60 9.43
N ALA A 186 32.67 53.81 9.92
CA ALA A 186 33.20 55.11 9.51
C ALA A 186 32.46 55.97 8.45
N ARG A 187 32.08 57.16 8.95
CA ARG A 187 31.90 58.49 8.32
C ARG A 187 30.52 58.87 7.78
N GLY A 188 30.02 60.00 8.28
CA GLY A 188 29.16 60.91 7.51
C GLY A 188 28.03 61.55 8.31
N GLU A 189 28.21 62.82 8.67
CA GLU A 189 27.26 63.71 9.34
C GLU A 189 25.91 63.91 8.61
N GLY A 190 24.86 64.22 9.37
CA GLY A 190 23.90 65.27 9.00
C GLY A 190 22.40 64.89 8.93
N GLY A 191 21.56 65.62 9.66
CA GLY A 191 20.20 65.95 9.20
C GLY A 191 19.05 65.62 10.16
N ALA A 192 18.43 66.67 10.71
CA ALA A 192 17.28 66.65 11.59
C ALA A 192 15.91 66.67 10.87
N ALA A 193 14.86 66.35 11.64
CA ALA A 193 13.45 66.85 11.63
C ALA A 193 12.48 65.66 11.78
N ASP A 194 11.79 65.51 12.92
CA ASP A 194 10.56 66.22 13.32
C ASP A 194 9.37 65.92 12.40
N VAL A 195 8.32 65.28 12.95
CA VAL A 195 6.91 65.67 12.83
C VAL A 195 6.01 64.63 13.52
N SER A 196 5.22 65.16 14.45
CA SER A 196 4.11 64.58 15.21
C SER A 196 2.91 64.15 14.34
N GLY A 197 2.04 63.30 14.89
CA GLY A 197 0.72 63.07 14.31
C GLY A 197 -0.14 62.10 15.11
N ASP A 198 -0.77 62.59 16.17
CA ASP A 198 -1.91 61.97 16.85
C ASP A 198 -3.11 61.79 15.91
N GLY A 199 -3.91 60.74 16.12
CA GLY A 199 -5.16 60.53 15.39
C GLY A 199 -5.93 59.30 15.89
N GLU A 200 -6.68 59.49 16.97
CA GLU A 200 -7.76 58.60 17.42
C GLU A 200 -8.88 58.52 16.37
N GLY A 201 -9.45 57.33 16.18
CA GLY A 201 -10.58 57.09 15.30
C GLY A 201 -11.34 55.83 15.71
N GLU A 202 -12.34 56.01 16.55
CA GLU A 202 -13.40 55.03 16.82
C GLU A 202 -14.19 54.75 15.54
N GLY A 203 -14.47 53.47 15.29
CA GLY A 203 -15.26 52.99 14.16
C GLY A 203 -16.00 51.72 14.54
N ASP A 204 -17.17 51.92 15.12
CA ASP A 204 -18.27 50.96 15.25
C ASP A 204 -18.71 50.47 13.85
N GLY A 205 -18.95 49.16 13.73
CA GLY A 205 -19.26 48.51 12.46
C GLY A 205 -19.62 47.05 12.71
N GLY A 206 -20.84 46.84 13.20
CA GLY A 206 -21.46 45.51 13.25
C GLY A 206 -21.51 44.84 11.88
N GLY A 207 -21.17 43.56 11.87
CA GLY A 207 -21.35 42.66 10.74
C GLY A 207 -21.80 41.30 11.27
N ASP A 208 -23.12 41.10 11.28
CA ASP A 208 -23.73 39.78 11.25
C ASP A 208 -23.16 39.00 10.06
N GLY A 209 -22.65 37.81 10.31
CA GLY A 209 -22.00 36.99 9.30
C GLY A 209 -21.74 35.57 9.78
N ASP A 210 -22.81 34.77 9.78
CA ASP A 210 -22.79 33.37 9.37
C ASP A 210 -22.01 32.37 10.26
N GLU A 211 -22.68 31.93 11.33
CA GLU A 211 -22.48 30.58 11.87
C GLU A 211 -23.04 29.57 10.84
N GLY A 212 -22.18 29.01 9.98
CA GLY A 212 -22.61 28.07 8.96
C GLY A 212 -21.46 27.30 8.31
N GLY A 213 -20.87 26.33 9.02
CA GLY A 213 -19.73 25.56 8.51
C GLY A 213 -19.58 24.15 9.07
N HIS A 214 -20.67 23.41 9.28
CA HIS A 214 -20.65 21.98 9.59
C HIS A 214 -21.37 21.17 8.49
N GLY A 215 -20.79 21.12 7.28
CA GLY A 215 -21.43 20.51 6.11
C GLY A 215 -20.53 19.73 5.14
N SER A 216 -19.32 19.29 5.55
CA SER A 216 -18.38 18.62 4.62
C SER A 216 -18.13 17.12 4.89
N GLY A 217 -18.70 16.53 5.94
CA GLY A 217 -18.52 15.09 6.25
C GLY A 217 -19.50 14.17 5.52
N ASP A 218 -20.78 14.55 5.50
CA ASP A 218 -21.89 13.70 5.04
C ASP A 218 -21.80 13.32 3.55
N GLY A 219 -21.32 14.25 2.70
CA GLY A 219 -21.14 13.99 1.26
C GLY A 219 -20.05 12.96 0.96
N ARG A 220 -18.92 13.00 1.68
CA ARG A 220 -17.83 12.03 1.47
C ARG A 220 -18.24 10.62 1.89
N THR A 221 -18.93 10.48 3.03
CA THR A 221 -19.44 9.18 3.48
C THR A 221 -20.47 8.61 2.51
N ALA A 222 -21.35 9.45 1.93
CA ALA A 222 -22.31 9.02 0.93
C ALA A 222 -21.64 8.53 -0.37
N ASP A 223 -20.57 9.19 -0.82
CA ASP A 223 -19.81 8.78 -2.01
C ASP A 223 -19.11 7.43 -1.78
N HIS A 224 -18.46 7.23 -0.63
CA HIS A 224 -17.83 5.95 -0.27
C HIS A 224 -18.87 4.83 -0.12
N ARG A 225 -20.02 5.11 0.49
CA ARG A 225 -21.15 4.19 0.59
C ARG A 225 -21.61 3.72 -0.79
N ALA A 226 -21.82 4.65 -1.72
CA ALA A 226 -22.26 4.33 -3.08
C ALA A 226 -21.19 3.53 -3.84
N HIS A 227 -19.91 3.89 -3.68
CA HIS A 227 -18.80 3.18 -4.28
C HIS A 227 -18.71 1.73 -3.78
N ILE A 228 -18.65 1.51 -2.47
CA ILE A 228 -18.53 0.18 -1.85
C ILE A 228 -19.73 -0.69 -2.26
N ARG A 229 -20.96 -0.20 -2.15
CA ARG A 229 -22.15 -0.95 -2.61
C ARG A 229 -22.09 -1.32 -4.09
N GLY A 230 -21.56 -0.43 -4.92
CA GLY A 230 -21.36 -0.67 -6.35
C GLY A 230 -20.41 -1.83 -6.67
N LEU A 231 -19.53 -2.22 -5.73
CA LEU A 231 -18.61 -3.34 -5.89
C LEU A 231 -19.24 -4.70 -5.56
N ALA A 232 -20.35 -4.74 -4.81
CA ALA A 232 -20.99 -5.98 -4.37
C ALA A 232 -21.22 -7.02 -5.49
N PRO A 233 -21.67 -6.65 -6.71
CA PRO A 233 -21.87 -7.61 -7.79
C PRO A 233 -20.58 -8.31 -8.27
N ARG A 234 -19.40 -7.78 -7.93
CA ARG A 234 -18.11 -8.40 -8.25
C ARG A 234 -17.84 -9.63 -7.40
N LEU A 235 -18.49 -9.78 -6.24
CA LEU A 235 -18.37 -10.96 -5.38
C LEU A 235 -19.21 -12.13 -5.91
N SER A 236 -18.91 -12.58 -7.14
CA SER A 236 -19.82 -13.39 -7.95
C SER A 236 -19.98 -14.84 -7.49
N SER A 237 -19.08 -15.34 -6.66
CA SER A 237 -19.21 -16.68 -6.05
C SER A 237 -20.26 -16.78 -4.95
N PHE A 238 -20.76 -15.64 -4.47
CA PHE A 238 -21.68 -15.59 -3.35
C PHE A 238 -23.00 -14.93 -3.75
N THR A 239 -24.08 -15.40 -3.13
CA THR A 239 -25.41 -14.80 -3.31
C THR A 239 -25.75 -13.97 -2.07
N PRO A 240 -26.75 -13.08 -2.13
CA PRO A 240 -27.21 -12.38 -0.92
C PRO A 240 -27.57 -13.33 0.24
N ALA A 241 -27.99 -14.57 -0.07
CA ALA A 241 -28.28 -15.59 0.94
C ALA A 241 -27.05 -16.00 1.78
N SER A 242 -25.83 -15.82 1.26
CA SER A 242 -24.59 -16.09 2.00
C SER A 242 -24.37 -15.12 3.18
N PHE A 243 -25.06 -13.99 3.19
CA PHE A 243 -24.98 -12.96 4.23
C PHE A 243 -26.19 -12.98 5.18
N HIS A 244 -27.11 -13.93 4.96
CA HIS A 244 -28.31 -14.08 5.77
C HIS A 244 -28.19 -15.34 6.64
N GLY A 245 -28.51 -15.22 7.93
CA GLY A 245 -28.65 -16.38 8.81
C GLY A 245 -30.03 -17.01 8.61
N GLU A 246 -30.18 -18.30 8.94
CA GLU A 246 -31.51 -18.80 9.30
C GLU A 246 -32.02 -17.93 10.45
N ARG A 247 -33.12 -17.20 10.25
CA ARG A 247 -33.81 -16.52 11.36
C ARG A 247 -34.18 -17.62 12.35
N VAL A 248 -33.41 -17.76 13.43
CA VAL A 248 -33.83 -18.52 14.59
C VAL A 248 -35.15 -17.87 15.01
N PRO A 249 -36.28 -18.60 15.00
CA PRO A 249 -37.49 -18.07 15.57
C PRO A 249 -37.20 -17.90 17.05
N ASP A 250 -36.86 -16.67 17.46
CA ASP A 250 -36.82 -16.30 18.87
C ASP A 250 -38.17 -16.73 19.43
N GLY A 251 -38.18 -17.70 20.34
CA GLY A 251 -39.37 -18.37 20.84
C GLY A 251 -40.30 -17.47 21.65
N ARG A 252 -40.19 -16.15 21.48
CA ARG A 252 -41.11 -15.15 21.98
C ARG A 252 -42.41 -15.23 21.19
N GLU A 253 -43.51 -15.29 21.92
CA GLU A 253 -44.84 -15.25 21.35
C GLU A 253 -45.01 -13.97 20.51
N PRO A 254 -45.70 -14.04 19.35
CA PRO A 254 -45.73 -12.99 18.34
C PRO A 254 -46.40 -11.65 18.76
N ASP A 255 -46.75 -11.48 20.02
CA ASP A 255 -47.58 -10.37 20.53
C ASP A 255 -46.79 -9.30 21.33
N GLU A 256 -45.47 -9.46 21.51
CA GLU A 256 -44.62 -8.49 22.24
C GLU A 256 -43.52 -7.82 21.38
N ARG A 257 -43.44 -8.10 20.08
CA ARG A 257 -42.68 -7.24 19.18
C ARG A 257 -43.52 -5.99 18.93
N GLU A 258 -43.17 -4.89 19.58
CA GLU A 258 -43.45 -3.58 19.01
C GLU A 258 -42.96 -3.64 17.54
N PRO A 259 -43.75 -3.18 16.56
CA PRO A 259 -43.32 -3.18 15.19
C PRO A 259 -42.11 -2.24 15.12
N ASP A 260 -40.91 -2.82 15.25
CA ASP A 260 -39.71 -2.16 14.77
C ASP A 260 -40.05 -1.70 13.36
N GLU A 261 -39.86 -0.42 13.11
CA GLU A 261 -39.87 0.15 11.79
C GLU A 261 -38.67 -0.45 11.03
N GLU A 262 -38.72 -1.77 10.72
CA GLU A 262 -37.88 -2.44 9.75
C GLU A 262 -38.14 -1.70 8.44
N THR A 263 -37.35 -0.65 8.20
CA THR A 263 -37.40 0.12 6.97
C THR A 263 -37.11 -0.87 5.85
N PRO A 264 -38.09 -1.21 5.00
CA PRO A 264 -37.91 -2.25 4.02
C PRO A 264 -36.80 -1.82 3.06
N GLY A 265 -35.62 -2.45 3.17
CA GLY A 265 -34.42 -2.08 2.42
C GLY A 265 -33.12 -2.04 3.24
N ARG A 266 -33.18 -1.81 4.56
CA ARG A 266 -31.97 -1.71 5.42
C ARG A 266 -31.12 -2.98 5.38
N GLY A 267 -31.76 -4.16 5.46
CA GLY A 267 -31.06 -5.45 5.36
C GLY A 267 -30.48 -5.75 3.97
N ALA A 268 -31.08 -5.24 2.90
CA ALA A 268 -30.53 -5.40 1.56
C ALA A 268 -29.29 -4.52 1.36
N GLU A 269 -29.35 -3.28 1.87
CA GLU A 269 -28.21 -2.37 1.85
C GLU A 269 -27.04 -2.86 2.71
N ALA A 270 -27.30 -3.40 3.91
CA ALA A 270 -26.26 -3.98 4.77
C ALA A 270 -25.53 -5.14 4.08
N VAL A 271 -26.27 -6.00 3.36
CA VAL A 271 -25.67 -7.09 2.57
C VAL A 271 -24.86 -6.57 1.39
N GLU A 272 -25.36 -5.56 0.67
CA GLU A 272 -24.60 -4.92 -0.41
C GLU A 272 -23.33 -4.24 0.12
N LEU A 273 -23.39 -3.61 1.30
CA LEU A 273 -22.23 -3.02 1.95
C LEU A 273 -21.21 -4.07 2.38
N ALA A 274 -21.65 -5.15 3.04
CA ALA A 274 -20.77 -6.24 3.46
C ALA A 274 -20.09 -6.91 2.25
N ALA A 275 -20.86 -7.27 1.22
CA ALA A 275 -20.32 -7.89 0.01
C ALA A 275 -19.37 -6.94 -0.75
N GLY A 276 -19.74 -5.67 -0.87
CA GLY A 276 -18.91 -4.64 -1.48
C GLY A 276 -17.61 -4.39 -0.71
N ALA A 277 -17.68 -4.39 0.62
CA ALA A 277 -16.54 -4.20 1.50
C ALA A 277 -15.53 -5.34 1.39
N LEU A 278 -15.97 -6.59 1.25
CA LEU A 278 -15.06 -7.71 0.99
C LEU A 278 -14.29 -7.55 -0.32
N VAL A 279 -14.93 -7.02 -1.37
CA VAL A 279 -14.24 -6.74 -2.64
C VAL A 279 -13.25 -5.60 -2.49
N TYR A 280 -13.65 -4.50 -1.85
CA TYR A 280 -12.76 -3.36 -1.59
C TYR A 280 -11.56 -3.76 -0.72
N ALA A 281 -11.83 -4.45 0.38
CA ALA A 281 -10.83 -4.94 1.31
C ALA A 281 -9.87 -5.96 0.69
N SER A 282 -10.30 -6.68 -0.36
CA SER A 282 -9.39 -7.57 -1.10
C SER A 282 -8.27 -6.80 -1.78
N ASP A 283 -8.57 -5.65 -2.38
CA ASP A 283 -7.57 -4.81 -3.04
C ASP A 283 -6.59 -4.26 -2.00
N VAL A 284 -7.11 -3.73 -0.88
CA VAL A 284 -6.27 -3.20 0.21
C VAL A 284 -5.40 -4.28 0.86
N LEU A 285 -5.99 -5.43 1.19
CA LEU A 285 -5.27 -6.58 1.77
C LEU A 285 -4.12 -7.04 0.87
N ILE A 286 -4.33 -7.07 -0.45
CA ILE A 286 -3.29 -7.48 -1.41
C ILE A 286 -2.15 -6.46 -1.46
N ASP A 287 -2.47 -5.17 -1.50
CA ASP A 287 -1.47 -4.10 -1.50
C ASP A 287 -0.66 -4.09 -0.20
N GLU A 288 -1.33 -4.19 0.96
CA GLU A 288 -0.69 -4.24 2.28
C GLU A 288 0.16 -5.50 2.47
N LEU A 289 -0.30 -6.67 2.00
CA LEU A 289 0.52 -7.89 1.99
C LEU A 289 1.72 -7.80 1.04
N TYR A 290 1.61 -7.04 -0.06
CA TYR A 290 2.75 -6.80 -0.94
C TYR A 290 3.82 -5.98 -0.23
N ASP A 291 3.42 -4.93 0.50
CA ASP A 291 4.33 -4.11 1.29
C ASP A 291 4.98 -4.91 2.43
N ASP A 292 4.23 -5.78 3.09
CA ASP A 292 4.77 -6.72 4.09
C ASP A 292 5.85 -7.65 3.51
N VAL A 293 5.61 -8.19 2.30
CA VAL A 293 6.59 -9.02 1.59
C VAL A 293 7.87 -8.25 1.29
N GLN A 294 7.75 -7.00 0.81
CA GLN A 294 8.93 -6.17 0.50
C GLN A 294 9.72 -5.86 1.77
N THR A 295 9.02 -5.52 2.86
CA THR A 295 9.63 -5.21 4.15
C THR A 295 10.46 -6.39 4.67
N LEU A 296 9.90 -7.61 4.64
CA LEU A 296 10.63 -8.81 5.04
C LEU A 296 11.79 -9.15 4.10
N ALA A 297 11.66 -8.89 2.79
CA ALA A 297 12.72 -9.09 1.81
C ALA A 297 13.89 -8.13 2.02
N ASP A 298 13.60 -6.85 2.25
CA ASP A 298 14.59 -5.78 2.43
C ASP A 298 15.37 -5.95 3.73
N GLU A 299 14.69 -6.34 4.82
CA GLU A 299 15.32 -6.61 6.10
C GLU A 299 15.94 -8.02 6.19
N ALA A 300 15.61 -8.92 5.27
CA ALA A 300 16.01 -10.32 5.27
C ALA A 300 15.76 -11.01 6.62
N THR A 301 14.55 -10.82 7.15
CA THR A 301 14.15 -11.18 8.52
C THR A 301 12.86 -12.03 8.55
N THR A 302 12.44 -12.43 9.74
CA THR A 302 11.12 -13.04 9.98
C THR A 302 10.21 -12.02 10.66
N VAL A 303 8.90 -12.25 10.66
CA VAL A 303 7.93 -11.39 11.38
C VAL A 303 8.34 -11.17 12.85
N ALA A 304 8.86 -12.20 13.54
CA ALA A 304 9.27 -12.08 14.94
C ALA A 304 10.48 -11.16 15.16
N ASP A 305 11.36 -11.07 14.17
CA ASP A 305 12.62 -10.33 14.24
C ASP A 305 12.58 -9.03 13.41
N CYS A 306 11.44 -8.71 12.79
CA CYS A 306 11.26 -7.53 11.96
C CYS A 306 11.28 -6.25 12.80
N GLY A 307 12.09 -5.28 12.39
CA GLY A 307 12.20 -3.99 13.07
C GLY A 307 11.12 -2.99 12.64
N SER A 308 10.61 -3.16 11.42
CA SER A 308 9.52 -2.35 10.86
C SER A 308 8.13 -2.89 11.22
N GLU A 309 7.15 -2.00 11.22
CA GLU A 309 5.73 -2.34 11.37
C GLU A 309 5.25 -3.08 10.11
N LEU A 310 4.53 -4.18 10.31
CA LEU A 310 3.90 -4.96 9.24
C LEU A 310 2.39 -4.75 9.34
N TRP A 311 1.69 -4.78 8.21
CA TRP A 311 0.27 -4.49 8.11
C TRP A 311 -0.62 -5.66 8.53
N HIS A 312 -0.24 -6.87 8.11
CA HIS A 312 -1.08 -8.06 8.28
C HIS A 312 -0.34 -9.28 8.79
N LEU A 313 0.96 -9.39 8.47
CA LEU A 313 1.73 -10.57 8.89
C LEU A 313 1.97 -10.62 10.41
N ASP A 314 1.89 -9.49 11.11
CA ASP A 314 1.95 -9.39 12.57
C ASP A 314 0.65 -9.86 13.26
N ALA A 315 -0.49 -9.78 12.55
CA ALA A 315 -1.80 -10.26 12.97
C ALA A 315 -2.00 -11.78 12.77
N LEU A 316 -1.00 -12.47 12.22
CA LEU A 316 -0.97 -13.94 12.15
C LEU A 316 -0.72 -14.55 13.53
N PRO A 317 -0.98 -15.86 13.71
CA PRO A 317 -0.75 -16.53 15.01
C PRO A 317 0.67 -16.28 15.56
N PRO A 318 0.81 -15.55 16.69
CA PRO A 318 2.08 -14.94 17.10
C PRO A 318 3.13 -15.98 17.52
N ARG A 319 2.70 -17.11 18.06
CA ARG A 319 3.60 -18.22 18.45
C ARG A 319 4.45 -18.78 17.30
N TYR A 320 4.05 -18.56 16.05
CA TYR A 320 4.78 -18.99 14.87
C TYR A 320 5.43 -17.84 14.10
N ALA A 321 5.47 -16.62 14.65
CA ALA A 321 6.03 -15.44 13.99
C ALA A 321 7.48 -15.65 13.50
N GLY A 322 8.28 -16.45 14.22
CA GLY A 322 9.65 -16.81 13.79
C GLY A 322 9.72 -17.76 12.59
N THR A 323 8.58 -18.23 12.07
CA THR A 323 8.49 -19.06 10.86
C THR A 323 7.94 -18.32 9.65
N TYR A 324 7.45 -17.09 9.85
CA TYR A 324 6.92 -16.25 8.79
C TYR A 324 8.07 -15.43 8.21
N ASP A 325 8.76 -16.01 7.24
CA ASP A 325 9.83 -15.36 6.48
C ASP A 325 9.31 -14.79 5.14
N GLU A 326 10.19 -14.18 4.36
CA GLU A 326 9.86 -13.66 3.02
C GLU A 326 9.19 -14.71 2.12
N LEU A 327 9.64 -15.98 2.17
CA LEU A 327 9.07 -17.04 1.33
C LEU A 327 7.65 -17.39 1.79
N PHE A 328 7.43 -17.51 3.09
CA PHE A 328 6.09 -17.66 3.65
C PHE A 328 5.19 -16.51 3.22
N ALA A 329 5.64 -15.27 3.35
CA ALA A 329 4.90 -14.07 2.98
C ALA A 329 4.51 -14.06 1.50
N ARG A 330 5.45 -14.38 0.60
CA ARG A 330 5.18 -14.50 -0.86
C ARG A 330 4.11 -15.56 -1.15
N ARG A 331 4.16 -16.72 -0.48
CA ARG A 331 3.16 -17.78 -0.63
C ARG A 331 1.80 -17.37 -0.06
N PHE A 332 1.80 -16.65 1.06
CA PHE A 332 0.60 -16.12 1.71
C PHE A 332 -0.08 -15.07 0.85
N LEU A 333 0.66 -14.11 0.28
CA LEU A 333 0.17 -13.14 -0.69
C LEU A 333 -0.46 -13.83 -1.92
N VAL A 334 0.22 -14.82 -2.50
CA VAL A 334 -0.33 -15.56 -3.65
C VAL A 334 -1.59 -16.35 -3.26
N THR A 335 -1.67 -16.84 -2.03
CA THR A 335 -2.86 -17.48 -1.47
C THR A 335 -4.01 -16.47 -1.37
N ALA A 336 -3.74 -15.24 -0.90
CA ALA A 336 -4.72 -14.17 -0.84
C ALA A 336 -5.26 -13.81 -2.23
N ILE A 337 -4.38 -13.58 -3.20
CA ILE A 337 -4.75 -13.31 -4.60
C ILE A 337 -5.60 -14.44 -5.18
N ALA A 338 -5.19 -15.69 -4.97
CA ALA A 338 -5.92 -16.85 -5.48
C ALA A 338 -7.31 -16.99 -4.85
N LEU A 339 -7.44 -16.77 -3.54
CA LEU A 339 -8.71 -16.84 -2.82
C LEU A 339 -9.68 -15.75 -3.31
N THR A 340 -9.25 -14.49 -3.33
CA THR A 340 -10.09 -13.35 -3.72
C THR A 340 -10.44 -13.36 -5.20
N THR A 341 -9.56 -13.89 -6.07
CA THR A 341 -9.90 -14.17 -7.48
C THR A 341 -11.06 -15.16 -7.57
N ARG A 342 -10.99 -16.27 -6.83
CA ARG A 342 -12.08 -17.26 -6.81
C ARG A 342 -13.37 -16.69 -6.24
N PHE A 343 -13.30 -15.77 -5.28
CA PHE A 343 -14.48 -15.07 -4.76
C PHE A 343 -15.16 -14.21 -5.83
N THR A 344 -14.36 -13.64 -6.75
CA THR A 344 -14.84 -12.67 -7.74
C THR A 344 -15.15 -13.24 -9.12
N ASP A 345 -14.56 -14.38 -9.51
CA ASP A 345 -14.76 -15.00 -10.82
C ASP A 345 -15.87 -16.08 -10.86
N GLY A 346 -16.45 -16.42 -9.71
CA GLY A 346 -17.55 -17.38 -9.59
C GLY A 346 -17.08 -18.83 -9.42
N SER A 347 -15.77 -19.07 -9.29
CA SER A 347 -15.19 -20.41 -9.21
C SER A 347 -14.96 -20.90 -7.78
N PHE A 348 -15.25 -20.09 -6.75
CA PHE A 348 -15.08 -20.51 -5.37
C PHE A 348 -16.04 -21.65 -5.03
N GLN A 349 -15.53 -22.64 -4.31
CA GLN A 349 -16.32 -23.75 -3.80
C GLN A 349 -16.15 -23.84 -2.29
N ARG A 350 -14.90 -24.01 -1.84
CA ARG A 350 -14.50 -24.22 -0.45
C ARG A 350 -13.08 -23.70 -0.24
N LEU A 351 -12.72 -23.47 1.02
CA LEU A 351 -11.34 -23.17 1.43
C LEU A 351 -10.45 -24.40 1.22
N GLY A 352 -9.24 -24.15 0.73
CA GLY A 352 -8.33 -25.14 0.20
C GLY A 352 -7.32 -25.63 1.23
N CYS A 353 -6.84 -24.74 2.09
CA CYS A 353 -5.81 -24.99 3.10
C CYS A 353 -5.92 -23.98 4.25
N LEU A 354 -5.14 -24.21 5.31
CA LEU A 354 -5.11 -23.37 6.51
C LEU A 354 -4.74 -21.91 6.21
N ALA A 355 -3.85 -21.66 5.25
CA ALA A 355 -3.51 -20.31 4.83
C ALA A 355 -4.71 -19.56 4.23
N GLU A 356 -5.61 -20.24 3.50
CA GLU A 356 -6.83 -19.59 2.99
C GLU A 356 -7.81 -19.24 4.10
N GLU A 357 -7.87 -20.02 5.19
CA GLU A 357 -8.65 -19.68 6.38
C GLU A 357 -8.11 -18.42 7.07
N LEU A 358 -6.79 -18.32 7.22
CA LEU A 358 -6.16 -17.13 7.80
C LEU A 358 -6.34 -15.90 6.90
N VAL A 359 -6.21 -16.04 5.58
CA VAL A 359 -6.50 -14.97 4.63
C VAL A 359 -7.96 -14.51 4.78
N LEU A 360 -8.92 -15.43 4.89
CA LEU A 360 -10.32 -15.07 5.07
C LEU A 360 -10.54 -14.28 6.37
N LYS A 361 -9.87 -14.67 7.46
CA LYS A 361 -9.90 -13.94 8.72
C LYS A 361 -9.43 -12.50 8.52
N LEU A 362 -8.24 -12.32 7.94
CA LEU A 362 -7.65 -11.00 7.68
C LEU A 362 -8.52 -10.17 6.73
N LEU A 363 -9.10 -10.79 5.70
CA LEU A 363 -10.00 -10.12 4.77
C LEU A 363 -11.27 -9.60 5.45
N VAL A 364 -11.87 -10.39 6.34
CA VAL A 364 -13.06 -9.98 7.09
C VAL A 364 -12.72 -8.87 8.08
N GLU A 365 -11.56 -8.95 8.76
CA GLU A 365 -11.07 -7.88 9.64
C GLU A 365 -10.80 -6.59 8.86
N GLN A 366 -10.18 -6.68 7.68
CA GLN A 366 -9.93 -5.54 6.80
C GLN A 366 -11.24 -4.91 6.29
N ALA A 367 -12.26 -5.73 6.00
CA ALA A 367 -13.58 -5.22 5.63
C ALA A 367 -14.24 -4.47 6.79
N HIS A 368 -14.12 -4.97 8.03
CA HIS A 368 -14.59 -4.27 9.22
C HIS A 368 -13.87 -2.92 9.40
N ALA A 369 -12.53 -2.92 9.35
CA ALA A 369 -11.73 -1.71 9.49
C ALA A 369 -12.07 -0.67 8.40
N THR A 370 -12.22 -1.10 7.15
CA THR A 370 -12.63 -0.25 6.03
C THR A 370 -13.99 0.39 6.27
N LEU A 371 -14.98 -0.40 6.68
CA LEU A 371 -16.33 0.11 6.92
C LEU A 371 -16.36 1.06 8.12
N ASP A 372 -15.61 0.77 9.19
CA ASP A 372 -15.52 1.65 10.36
C ASP A 372 -14.86 2.99 10.01
N LEU A 373 -13.75 2.94 9.26
CA LEU A 373 -13.02 4.11 8.79
C LEU A 373 -13.93 5.11 8.04
N TYR A 374 -14.85 4.60 7.23
CA TYR A 374 -15.80 5.44 6.48
C TYR A 374 -17.12 5.71 7.20
N GLY A 375 -17.30 5.24 8.44
CA GLY A 375 -18.54 5.39 9.20
C GLY A 375 -19.72 4.60 8.63
N LEU A 376 -19.43 3.47 7.99
CA LEU A 376 -20.38 2.58 7.32
C LEU A 376 -20.61 1.26 8.07
N LEU A 377 -19.83 0.99 9.13
CA LEU A 377 -19.98 -0.21 9.95
C LEU A 377 -21.12 -0.03 10.97
N ASP A 378 -22.34 -0.36 10.55
CA ASP A 378 -23.48 -0.48 11.46
C ASP A 378 -23.70 -1.95 11.90
N PRO A 379 -24.46 -2.19 12.98
CA PRO A 379 -24.65 -3.55 13.51
C PRO A 379 -25.19 -4.55 12.49
N ASP A 380 -26.07 -4.14 11.57
CA ASP A 380 -26.63 -5.05 10.57
C ASP A 380 -25.56 -5.46 9.54
N THR A 381 -24.66 -4.53 9.19
CA THR A 381 -23.55 -4.77 8.26
C THR A 381 -22.47 -5.65 8.89
N ALA A 382 -22.12 -5.41 10.16
CA ALA A 382 -21.21 -6.27 10.91
C ALA A 382 -21.75 -7.72 11.02
N GLU A 383 -23.02 -7.86 11.41
CA GLU A 383 -23.66 -9.17 11.52
C GLU A 383 -23.78 -9.89 10.15
N ALA A 384 -23.84 -9.14 9.04
CA ALA A 384 -23.79 -9.71 7.70
C ALA A 384 -22.40 -10.26 7.35
N LEU A 385 -21.31 -9.57 7.74
CA LEU A 385 -19.93 -10.06 7.58
C LEU A 385 -19.67 -11.31 8.42
N ASP A 386 -20.13 -11.32 9.68
CA ASP A 386 -19.98 -12.49 10.57
C ASP A 386 -20.68 -13.73 9.99
N ARG A 387 -21.91 -13.56 9.48
CA ARG A 387 -22.65 -14.66 8.83
C ARG A 387 -21.98 -15.16 7.56
N PHE A 388 -21.42 -14.25 6.78
CA PHE A 388 -20.64 -14.62 5.61
C PHE A 388 -19.45 -15.48 6.03
N ALA A 389 -18.67 -15.05 7.03
CA ALA A 389 -17.54 -15.80 7.55
C ALA A 389 -17.97 -17.18 8.04
N ASP A 390 -19.00 -17.26 8.89
CA ASP A 390 -19.56 -18.51 9.41
C ASP A 390 -20.04 -19.48 8.31
N GLY A 391 -20.53 -18.94 7.18
CA GLY A 391 -20.97 -19.73 6.04
C GLY A 391 -19.84 -20.23 5.14
N VAL A 392 -18.67 -19.58 5.16
CA VAL A 392 -17.51 -19.93 4.33
C VAL A 392 -16.58 -20.90 5.06
N TYR A 393 -16.40 -20.72 6.37
CA TYR A 393 -15.63 -21.65 7.20
C TYR A 393 -16.33 -23.02 7.31
N GLU A 394 -15.57 -24.10 7.19
CA GLU A 394 -16.07 -25.47 7.42
C GLU A 394 -16.02 -25.82 8.90
N ASP A 395 -14.95 -25.39 9.56
CA ASP A 395 -14.73 -25.36 11.00
C ASP A 395 -13.92 -24.09 11.36
N ARG A 396 -13.75 -23.84 12.65
CA ARG A 396 -12.99 -22.69 13.17
C ARG A 396 -11.77 -23.16 13.95
N ASP A 397 -11.20 -24.31 13.57
CA ASP A 397 -10.09 -24.92 14.32
C ASP A 397 -8.81 -24.08 14.24
N PHE A 398 -8.66 -23.26 13.19
CA PHE A 398 -7.56 -22.30 13.05
C PHE A 398 -7.53 -21.26 14.20
N GLU A 399 -8.64 -20.99 14.88
CA GLU A 399 -8.69 -20.02 16.00
C GLU A 399 -7.84 -20.47 17.19
N TRP A 400 -7.68 -21.79 17.39
CA TRP A 400 -6.83 -22.34 18.46
C TRP A 400 -5.34 -21.99 18.28
N LEU A 401 -4.94 -21.59 17.07
CA LEU A 401 -3.58 -21.12 16.81
C LEU A 401 -3.30 -19.76 17.49
N TYR A 402 -4.34 -19.02 17.88
CA TYR A 402 -4.25 -17.74 18.57
C TYR A 402 -4.36 -17.85 20.10
N ASP A 403 -4.78 -18.99 20.66
CA ASP A 403 -4.99 -19.15 22.10
C ASP A 403 -3.69 -19.42 22.87
N ASP A 404 -3.04 -18.38 23.40
CA ASP A 404 -1.78 -18.47 24.16
C ASP A 404 -1.96 -18.92 25.64
N SER A 405 -3.14 -19.43 26.04
CA SER A 405 -3.44 -19.82 27.42
C SER A 405 -2.61 -21.00 28.00
N THR A 406 -1.62 -21.53 27.27
CA THR A 406 -0.72 -22.59 27.75
C THR A 406 0.57 -22.12 28.42
N GLU A 407 0.88 -20.82 28.46
CA GLU A 407 2.14 -20.33 29.07
C GLU A 407 2.08 -20.06 30.59
N ASP A 408 0.88 -19.98 31.19
CA ASP A 408 0.70 -19.67 32.63
C ASP A 408 0.27 -20.88 33.49
N ALA A 409 0.32 -22.10 32.96
CA ALA A 409 0.07 -23.30 33.76
C ALA A 409 1.39 -23.89 34.22
N ASP A 410 1.64 -23.83 35.54
CA ASP A 410 2.48 -24.82 36.23
C ASP A 410 2.18 -26.19 35.61
N GLU A 411 3.15 -26.76 34.89
CA GLU A 411 3.02 -28.00 34.16
C GLU A 411 2.47 -29.10 35.09
N ASP A 412 1.17 -29.36 34.99
CA ASP A 412 0.60 -30.63 35.45
C ASP A 412 0.84 -31.63 34.30
N PRO A 413 1.79 -32.57 34.43
CA PRO A 413 2.13 -33.52 33.37
C PRO A 413 1.00 -34.49 33.01
N ALA A 414 -0.19 -34.33 33.62
CA ALA A 414 -1.41 -35.05 33.27
C ALA A 414 -2.33 -34.29 32.29
N PHE A 415 -2.03 -33.03 31.94
CA PHE A 415 -2.81 -32.22 31.01
C PHE A 415 -2.04 -31.84 29.73
N GLU A 416 -1.15 -32.72 29.26
CA GLU A 416 -0.67 -32.71 27.87
C GLU A 416 -1.81 -33.14 26.93
N GLY A 417 -2.78 -32.26 26.70
CA GLY A 417 -3.61 -32.33 25.51
C GLY A 417 -2.73 -32.08 24.29
N PRO A 418 -2.93 -32.78 23.15
CA PRO A 418 -2.15 -32.50 21.95
C PRO A 418 -2.46 -31.06 21.50
N GLY A 419 -1.53 -30.14 21.74
CA GLY A 419 -1.63 -28.78 21.23
C GLY A 419 -1.85 -28.81 19.72
N VAL A 420 -2.83 -28.06 19.24
CA VAL A 420 -3.07 -27.92 17.81
C VAL A 420 -1.87 -27.19 17.21
N THR A 421 -1.16 -27.84 16.30
CA THR A 421 -0.06 -27.24 15.54
C THR A 421 -0.44 -27.22 14.06
N PRO A 422 0.15 -26.35 13.23
CA PRO A 422 -0.02 -26.39 11.79
C PRO A 422 0.25 -27.79 11.23
N SER A 423 1.28 -28.48 11.75
CA SER A 423 1.59 -29.88 11.40
C SER A 423 0.48 -30.88 11.77
N THR A 424 -0.30 -30.59 12.81
CA THR A 424 -1.49 -31.35 13.21
C THR A 424 -2.69 -31.04 12.30
N LEU A 425 -2.75 -29.82 11.74
CA LEU A 425 -3.78 -29.34 10.81
C LEU A 425 -3.44 -29.57 9.31
N GLY A 426 -2.25 -30.09 9.01
CA GLY A 426 -1.82 -30.44 7.65
C GLY A 426 -0.69 -29.59 7.05
N GLY A 427 -0.24 -28.52 7.70
CA GLY A 427 0.70 -27.53 7.15
C GLY A 427 -0.04 -26.30 6.59
N TRP A 428 0.62 -25.15 6.53
CA TRP A 428 -0.02 -23.88 6.15
C TRP A 428 -0.65 -23.92 4.76
N PHE A 429 0.08 -24.46 3.77
CA PHE A 429 -0.30 -24.42 2.36
C PHE A 429 -0.63 -25.79 1.80
N THR A 430 -0.79 -26.79 2.66
CA THR A 430 -1.15 -28.14 2.26
C THR A 430 -2.66 -28.24 2.04
N PRO A 431 -3.12 -28.73 0.88
CA PRO A 431 -4.55 -28.89 0.63
C PRO A 431 -5.23 -29.79 1.66
N PHE A 432 -6.41 -29.43 2.15
CA PHE A 432 -7.21 -30.26 3.06
C PHE A 432 -7.71 -31.59 2.44
N GLY A 433 -7.62 -31.71 1.10
CA GLY A 433 -7.93 -32.92 0.34
C GLY A 433 -7.51 -32.80 -1.12
N ASP A 434 -7.45 -33.92 -1.84
CA ASP A 434 -7.02 -33.96 -3.26
C ASP A 434 -7.95 -33.18 -4.21
N ASP A 435 -9.18 -32.88 -3.78
CA ASP A 435 -10.16 -32.07 -4.52
C ASP A 435 -10.03 -30.57 -4.23
N ARG A 436 -9.18 -30.18 -3.27
CA ARG A 436 -8.98 -28.78 -2.88
C ARG A 436 -7.95 -28.10 -3.79
N TYR A 437 -8.31 -26.89 -4.20
CA TYR A 437 -7.41 -26.03 -4.95
C TYR A 437 -6.51 -25.25 -3.99
N VAL A 438 -5.20 -25.35 -4.22
CA VAL A 438 -4.19 -24.43 -3.67
C VAL A 438 -3.31 -24.01 -4.85
N HIS A 439 -2.98 -22.71 -4.93
CA HIS A 439 -2.22 -22.19 -6.06
C HIS A 439 -0.83 -22.87 -6.14
N PRO A 440 -0.35 -23.30 -7.32
CA PRO A 440 0.89 -24.09 -7.45
C PRO A 440 2.16 -23.46 -6.85
N TYR A 441 2.22 -22.13 -6.79
CA TYR A 441 3.32 -21.41 -6.14
C TYR A 441 3.26 -21.46 -4.61
N ALA A 442 2.05 -21.57 -4.04
CA ALA A 442 1.82 -21.59 -2.61
C ALA A 442 1.98 -23.00 -2.01
N VAL A 443 1.68 -24.06 -2.78
CA VAL A 443 1.73 -25.45 -2.31
C VAL A 443 3.06 -25.76 -1.64
N ASP A 444 3.00 -26.33 -0.44
CA ASP A 444 4.18 -26.84 0.26
C ASP A 444 4.91 -27.84 -0.63
N GLU A 445 6.22 -27.67 -0.82
CA GLU A 445 7.01 -28.68 -1.51
C GLU A 445 6.89 -29.98 -0.72
N THR A 446 6.14 -30.94 -1.26
CA THR A 446 6.09 -32.29 -0.68
C THR A 446 7.54 -32.75 -0.58
N ALA A 447 8.04 -32.97 0.64
CA ALA A 447 9.32 -33.62 0.83
C ALA A 447 9.26 -34.91 0.01
N VAL A 448 9.94 -34.93 -1.13
CA VAL A 448 10.03 -36.10 -2.00
C VAL A 448 10.61 -37.17 -1.10
N SER A 449 9.77 -38.10 -0.67
CA SER A 449 10.20 -39.27 0.08
C SER A 449 11.23 -39.96 -0.80
N ASP A 450 12.49 -39.88 -0.39
CA ASP A 450 13.61 -40.49 -1.09
C ASP A 450 13.28 -41.96 -1.36
N PRO A 451 13.10 -42.39 -2.63
CA PRO A 451 12.80 -43.78 -2.94
C PRO A 451 14.02 -44.70 -2.73
N GLY A 452 15.12 -44.20 -2.14
CA GLY A 452 16.36 -44.93 -1.90
C GLY A 452 16.51 -45.61 -0.54
N SER A 453 15.67 -45.34 0.47
CA SER A 453 15.83 -45.96 1.79
C SER A 453 15.22 -47.37 1.84
N THR A 454 15.93 -48.33 1.23
CA THR A 454 15.68 -49.76 1.45
C THR A 454 15.78 -50.09 2.95
N PRO A 455 14.85 -50.86 3.52
CA PRO A 455 14.92 -51.27 4.92
C PRO A 455 16.13 -52.19 5.11
N SER A 456 17.12 -51.72 5.87
CA SER A 456 18.28 -52.52 6.24
C SER A 456 17.82 -53.74 7.02
N GLY A 457 17.93 -54.91 6.38
CA GLY A 457 17.57 -56.20 6.93
C GLY A 457 18.33 -56.47 8.22
N HIS A 458 17.60 -56.56 9.32
CA HIS A 458 18.15 -56.95 10.60
C HIS A 458 18.55 -58.43 10.56
N ARG A 459 19.86 -58.65 10.43
CA ARG A 459 20.53 -59.94 10.47
C ARG A 459 20.55 -60.43 11.92
N ALA A 460 19.56 -61.21 12.33
CA ALA A 460 19.61 -61.98 13.57
C ALA A 460 20.37 -63.29 13.31
N ALA A 461 21.58 -63.40 13.85
CA ALA A 461 22.30 -64.64 14.00
C ALA A 461 22.55 -64.89 15.50
N ASP A 462 21.83 -65.89 16.00
CA ASP A 462 22.28 -66.99 16.88
C ASP A 462 22.92 -66.77 18.26
N GLY A 463 22.48 -67.64 19.18
CA GLY A 463 23.08 -67.96 20.48
C GLY A 463 22.03 -67.87 21.60
N GLY A 464 21.52 -68.93 22.22
CA GLY A 464 22.15 -70.20 22.56
C GLY A 464 22.30 -70.27 24.07
N SER A 465 21.28 -70.84 24.75
CA SER A 465 21.31 -71.67 25.96
C SER A 465 19.99 -71.64 26.72
#